data_AF-A0A7V8YH23-F1
#
_entry.id   AF-A0A7V8YH23-F1
#
_cell.length_a   1.000
_cell.length_b   1.000
_cell.length_c   1.000
_cell.angle_alpha   90.00
_cell.angle_beta   90.00
_cell.angle_gamma   90.00
#
_symmetry.space_group_name_H-M   'P 1'
#
loop_
_entity.id
_entity.type
_entity.pdbx_description
1 polymer ?
#
loop_
_entity_poly.entity_id
_entity_poly.type
_entity_poly.pdbx_seq_one_letter_code
_entity_poly.pdbx_strand_id
1 'polypeptide(L)'
;MSRRDPADSGLSGESGWHSDELVGLDPHDPEAQAFAAHLDRMRRDRPGFTVEGYLDGVTDLADSANRAHGGRRLVAVVLVTLLLVVAGFLIWDALLFVVTTWL
;
A
#
# COMPACT_ATOMS: atom_id res chain seq x y z
N MET A 1 -21.03 -30.58 28.99
CA MET A 1 -21.37 -29.66 27.87
C MET A 1 -20.45 -28.45 27.98
N SER A 2 -19.23 -28.55 27.44
CA SER A 2 -18.21 -27.48 27.52
C SER A 2 -18.55 -26.36 26.56
N ARG A 3 -18.73 -25.16 27.11
CA ARG A 3 -18.82 -23.90 26.36
C ARG A 3 -17.43 -23.61 25.79
N ARG A 4 -17.27 -23.71 24.46
CA ARG A 4 -16.07 -23.21 23.77
C ARG A 4 -16.05 -21.70 23.91
N ASP A 5 -15.03 -21.16 24.54
CA ASP A 5 -14.69 -19.74 24.49
C ASP A 5 -14.14 -19.40 23.09
N PRO A 6 -14.66 -18.38 22.39
CA PRO A 6 -14.12 -17.92 21.12
C PRO A 6 -12.90 -16.99 21.28
N ALA A 7 -12.25 -16.99 22.45
CA ALA A 7 -11.17 -16.06 22.80
C ALA A 7 -9.75 -16.60 22.57
N ASP A 8 -9.58 -17.60 21.71
CA ASP A 8 -8.26 -18.22 21.43
C ASP A 8 -7.78 -18.03 19.97
N SER A 9 -8.28 -16.98 19.30
CA SER A 9 -7.91 -16.64 17.91
C SER A 9 -7.27 -15.25 17.77
N GLY A 10 -6.68 -14.73 18.85
CA GLY A 10 -6.20 -13.34 18.93
C GLY A 10 -4.69 -13.10 19.02
N LEU A 11 -3.84 -14.14 19.06
CA LEU A 11 -2.39 -13.97 19.31
C LEU A 11 -1.47 -14.80 18.39
N SER A 12 -1.92 -15.19 17.20
CA SER A 12 -1.15 -16.09 16.31
C SER A 12 -1.17 -15.72 14.82
N GLY A 13 -1.55 -14.49 14.48
CA GLY A 13 -1.58 -14.03 13.08
C GLY A 13 -0.19 -13.74 12.46
N GLU A 14 0.81 -13.39 13.26
CA GLU A 14 2.16 -13.03 12.77
C GLU A 14 3.22 -14.11 13.03
N SER A 15 2.97 -15.02 13.97
CA SER A 15 3.87 -16.12 14.31
C SER A 15 3.58 -17.40 13.55
N GLY A 16 2.34 -17.65 13.10
CA GLY A 16 1.97 -18.93 12.47
C GLY A 16 2.75 -19.25 11.19
N TRP A 17 2.89 -18.29 10.28
CA TRP A 17 3.68 -18.49 9.05
C TRP A 17 5.19 -18.54 9.30
N HIS A 18 5.71 -17.75 10.24
CA HIS A 18 7.12 -17.82 10.64
C HIS A 18 7.43 -19.20 11.22
N SER A 19 6.51 -19.75 12.02
CA SER A 19 6.58 -21.09 12.56
C SER A 19 6.50 -22.16 11.48
N ASP A 20 5.75 -21.95 10.40
CA ASP A 20 5.67 -22.87 9.26
C ASP A 20 6.96 -22.89 8.42
N GLU A 21 7.63 -21.76 8.19
CA GLU A 21 8.91 -21.73 7.45
C GLU A 21 10.10 -22.21 8.28
N LEU A 22 10.01 -22.09 9.60
CA LEU A 22 11.01 -22.58 10.56
C LEU A 22 10.63 -23.96 11.14
N VAL A 23 9.59 -24.60 10.60
CA VAL A 23 9.10 -25.90 11.12
C VAL A 23 10.14 -26.99 10.87
N GLY A 24 10.64 -27.61 11.94
CA GLY A 24 11.65 -28.67 11.86
C GLY A 24 13.11 -28.20 11.98
N LEU A 25 13.36 -26.90 12.10
CA LEU A 25 14.65 -26.34 12.52
C LEU A 25 14.71 -26.22 14.05
N ASP A 26 15.87 -26.44 14.65
CA ASP A 26 16.06 -26.26 16.09
C ASP A 26 16.00 -24.75 16.43
N PRO A 27 15.03 -24.29 17.26
CA PRO A 27 14.92 -22.89 17.63
C PRO A 27 16.16 -22.33 18.36
N HIS A 28 16.98 -23.21 18.94
CA HIS A 28 18.19 -22.83 19.67
C HIS A 28 19.46 -22.85 18.81
N ASP A 29 19.36 -23.26 17.55
CA ASP A 29 20.49 -23.23 16.62
C ASP A 29 20.82 -21.79 16.21
N PRO A 30 22.08 -21.32 16.37
CA PRO A 30 22.49 -20.01 15.88
C PRO A 30 22.23 -19.79 14.39
N GLU A 31 22.27 -20.84 13.56
CA GLU A 31 22.00 -20.71 12.12
C GLU A 31 20.51 -20.45 11.84
N ALA A 32 19.61 -21.14 12.55
CA ALA A 32 18.16 -20.92 12.46
C ALA A 32 17.76 -19.50 12.90
N GLN A 33 18.41 -18.96 13.93
CA GLN A 33 18.18 -17.59 14.39
C GLN A 33 18.65 -16.55 13.36
N ALA A 34 19.78 -16.79 12.68
CA ALA A 34 20.26 -15.91 11.62
C ALA A 34 19.30 -15.90 10.42
N PHE A 35 18.71 -17.05 10.09
CA PHE A 35 17.70 -17.18 9.04
C PHE A 35 16.39 -16.49 9.41
N ALA A 36 15.90 -16.68 10.64
CA ALA A 36 14.73 -15.97 11.16
C ALA A 36 14.92 -14.44 11.12
N ALA A 37 16.09 -13.95 11.55
CA ALA A 37 16.43 -12.53 11.49
C ALA A 37 16.56 -12.00 10.05
N HIS A 38 16.88 -12.87 9.08
CA HIS A 38 16.93 -12.52 7.66
C HIS A 38 15.52 -12.44 7.05
N LEU A 39 14.66 -13.41 7.35
CA LEU A 39 13.24 -13.40 6.95
C LEU A 39 12.50 -12.18 7.50
N ASP A 40 12.74 -11.85 8.77
CA ASP A 40 12.17 -10.68 9.44
C ASP A 40 12.58 -9.37 8.75
N ARG A 41 13.82 -9.28 8.23
CA ARG A 41 14.29 -8.13 7.43
C ARG A 41 13.60 -8.04 6.06
N MET A 42 13.56 -9.12 5.30
CA MET A 42 12.91 -9.13 3.97
C MET A 42 11.40 -8.85 4.06
N ARG A 43 10.76 -9.26 5.16
CA ARG A 43 9.33 -9.03 5.39
C ARG A 43 9.00 -7.57 5.71
N ARG A 44 9.85 -6.89 6.49
CA ARG A 44 9.71 -5.45 6.74
C ARG A 44 9.92 -4.64 5.46
N ASP A 45 10.81 -5.10 4.59
CA ASP A 45 11.11 -4.49 3.29
C ASP A 45 10.22 -5.04 2.17
N ARG A 46 8.90 -5.19 2.40
CA ARG A 46 7.94 -5.65 1.37
C ARG A 46 8.20 -4.93 0.05
N PRO A 47 8.70 -5.61 -0.99
CA PRO A 47 9.04 -4.95 -2.24
C PRO A 47 7.76 -4.50 -2.93
N GLY A 48 7.54 -3.19 -3.04
CA GLY A 48 6.42 -2.60 -3.79
C GLY A 48 6.51 -2.78 -5.31
N PHE A 49 7.23 -3.81 -5.78
CA PHE A 49 7.53 -4.06 -7.19
C PHE A 49 6.75 -5.27 -7.77
N THR A 50 5.82 -5.85 -7.01
CA THR A 50 4.84 -6.82 -7.51
C THR A 50 3.53 -6.11 -7.86
N VAL A 51 2.81 -6.63 -8.86
CA VAL A 51 1.57 -6.01 -9.38
C VAL A 51 0.50 -5.93 -8.29
N GLU A 52 0.43 -6.93 -7.42
CA GLU A 52 -0.45 -6.94 -6.24
C GLU A 52 -0.11 -5.82 -5.25
N GLY A 53 1.18 -5.49 -5.05
CA GLY A 53 1.61 -4.40 -4.19
C GLY A 53 1.23 -3.01 -4.72
N TYR A 54 1.10 -2.86 -6.04
CA TYR A 54 0.61 -1.61 -6.65
C TYR A 54 -0.90 -1.42 -6.45
N LEU A 55 -1.69 -2.51 -6.50
CA LEU A 55 -3.14 -2.48 -6.25
C LEU A 55 -3.49 -2.22 -4.78
N ASP A 56 -2.77 -2.84 -3.84
CA ASP A 56 -2.87 -2.52 -2.42
C ASP A 56 -2.43 -1.07 -2.17
N GLY A 57 -1.33 -0.63 -2.79
CA GLY A 57 -0.85 0.74 -2.71
C GLY A 57 -1.87 1.77 -3.22
N VAL A 58 -2.61 1.47 -4.30
CA VAL A 58 -3.67 2.35 -4.85
C VAL A 58 -4.90 2.38 -3.93
N THR A 59 -5.28 1.24 -3.35
CA THR A 59 -6.43 1.15 -2.43
C THR A 59 -6.14 1.89 -1.13
N ASP A 60 -4.96 1.71 -0.56
CA ASP A 60 -4.48 2.48 0.59
C ASP A 60 -4.31 3.96 0.27
N LEU A 61 -3.93 4.32 -0.97
CA LEU A 61 -3.91 5.71 -1.40
C LEU A 61 -5.31 6.33 -1.44
N ALA A 62 -6.29 5.59 -1.93
CA ALA A 62 -7.68 6.05 -2.02
C ALA A 62 -8.29 6.22 -0.62
N ASP A 63 -8.08 5.25 0.27
CA ASP A 63 -8.58 5.29 1.64
C ASP A 63 -7.82 6.31 2.51
N SER A 64 -6.50 6.45 2.35
CA SER A 64 -5.72 7.48 3.04
C SER A 64 -5.99 8.89 2.49
N ALA A 65 -6.24 9.07 1.20
CA ALA A 65 -6.66 10.35 0.62
C ALA A 65 -8.03 10.78 1.16
N ASN A 66 -8.92 9.82 1.42
CA ASN A 66 -10.22 10.10 2.01
C ASN A 66 -10.14 10.34 3.53
N ARG A 67 -9.22 9.64 4.23
CA ARG A 67 -9.04 9.70 5.69
C ARG A 67 -8.07 10.79 6.17
N ALA A 68 -7.22 11.36 5.32
CA ALA A 68 -6.35 12.49 5.64
C ALA A 68 -7.15 13.78 5.83
N HIS A 69 -7.94 13.83 6.90
CA HIS A 69 -8.73 14.99 7.31
C HIS A 69 -7.86 15.92 8.16
N GLY A 70 -7.57 17.12 7.64
CA GLY A 70 -6.84 18.18 8.35
C GLY A 70 -5.74 18.84 7.50
N GLY A 71 -6.06 19.97 6.84
CA GLY A 71 -5.11 20.85 6.14
C GLY A 71 -4.47 20.31 4.85
N ARG A 72 -3.80 19.15 4.88
CA ARG A 72 -3.06 18.59 3.74
C ARG A 72 -3.95 18.15 2.57
N ARG A 73 -5.18 17.68 2.83
CA ARG A 73 -6.15 17.34 1.77
C ARG A 73 -6.59 18.55 0.97
N LEU A 74 -6.75 19.72 1.59
CA LEU A 74 -7.07 20.95 0.87
C LEU A 74 -5.93 21.34 -0.08
N VAL A 75 -4.68 21.26 0.37
CA VAL A 75 -3.51 21.55 -0.48
C VAL A 75 -3.45 20.57 -1.66
N ALA A 76 -3.65 19.27 -1.42
CA ALA A 76 -3.66 18.27 -2.48
C ALA A 76 -4.80 18.49 -3.48
N VAL A 77 -6.02 18.79 -3.01
CA VAL A 77 -7.15 19.10 -3.88
C VAL A 77 -6.88 20.35 -4.70
N VAL A 78 -6.40 21.43 -4.09
CA VAL A 78 -6.05 22.67 -4.80
C VAL A 78 -4.99 22.41 -5.88
N LEU A 79 -3.95 21.63 -5.57
CA LEU A 79 -2.91 21.28 -6.53
C LEU A 79 -3.47 20.49 -7.72
N VAL A 80 -4.28 19.47 -7.44
CA VAL A 80 -4.92 18.65 -8.49
C VAL A 80 -5.86 19.50 -9.33
N THR A 81 -6.69 20.33 -8.71
CA THR A 81 -7.56 21.26 -9.43
C THR A 81 -6.77 22.23 -10.29
N LEU A 82 -5.66 22.78 -9.80
CA LEU A 82 -4.79 23.66 -10.56
C LEU A 82 -4.21 22.95 -11.79
N LEU A 83 -3.72 21.71 -11.61
CA LEU A 83 -3.21 20.88 -12.69
C LEU A 83 -4.29 20.63 -13.75
N LEU A 84 -5.50 20.29 -13.33
CA LEU A 84 -6.63 20.07 -14.24
C LEU A 84 -7.03 21.33 -15.00
N VAL A 85 -6.99 22.51 -14.35
CA VAL A 85 -7.26 23.79 -15.00
C VAL A 85 -6.20 24.07 -16.08
N VAL A 86 -4.92 23.86 -15.78
CA VAL A 86 -3.84 24.03 -16.77
C VAL A 86 -4.02 23.06 -17.93
N ALA A 87 -4.28 21.79 -17.66
CA ALA A 87 -4.51 20.79 -18.71
C ALA A 87 -5.70 21.15 -19.59
N GLY A 88 -6.82 21.56 -18.99
CA GLY A 88 -8.01 22.01 -19.71
C GLY A 88 -7.75 23.24 -20.58
N PHE A 89 -6.98 24.21 -20.06
CA PHE A 89 -6.57 25.39 -20.81
C PHE A 89 -5.72 25.03 -22.03
N LEU A 90 -4.75 24.13 -21.87
CA LEU A 90 -3.91 23.66 -22.99
C LEU A 90 -4.72 22.93 -24.06
N ILE A 91 -5.68 22.09 -23.64
CA ILE A 91 -6.58 21.41 -24.58
C ILE A 91 -7.42 22.43 -25.35
N TRP A 92 -7.99 23.41 -24.64
CA TRP A 92 -8.77 24.48 -25.26
C TRP A 92 -7.96 25.30 -26.26
N ASP A 93 -6.74 25.69 -25.91
CA ASP A 93 -5.82 26.43 -26.78
C ASP A 93 -5.48 25.62 -28.04
N ALA A 94 -5.16 24.33 -27.88
CA ALA A 94 -4.92 23.43 -29.00
C ALA A 94 -6.14 23.27 -29.92
N LEU A 95 -7.34 23.15 -29.34
CA LEU A 95 -8.59 23.08 -30.12
C LEU A 95 -8.85 24.37 -30.89
N LEU A 96 -8.69 25.53 -30.24
CA LEU A 96 -8.83 26.83 -30.90
C LEU A 96 -7.83 26.96 -32.04
N PHE A 97 -6.56 26.63 -31.83
CA PHE A 97 -5.53 26.67 -32.86
C PHE A 97 -5.93 25.84 -34.09
N VAL A 98 -6.42 24.62 -33.87
CA VAL A 98 -6.89 23.75 -34.96
C VAL A 98 -8.09 24.37 -35.66
N VAL A 99 -9.09 24.84 -34.93
CA VAL A 99 -10.30 25.43 -35.52
C VAL A 99 -9.94 26.67 -36.33
N THR A 100 -9.17 27.62 -35.79
CA THR A 100 -8.82 28.86 -36.49
C THR A 100 -7.89 28.65 -37.68
N THR A 101 -7.14 27.57 -37.70
CA THR A 101 -6.21 27.26 -38.80
C THR A 101 -6.92 26.58 -39.97
N TRP A 102 -7.91 25.73 -39.67
CA TRP A 102 -8.51 24.83 -40.66
C TRP A 102 -9.95 25.17 -41.04
N LEU A 103 -10.65 26.01 -40.28
CA LEU A 103 -12.03 26.45 -40.53
C LEU A 103 -12.10 27.95 -40.80
#